data_AF-A0A183U986-F1
#
_entry.id   AF-A0A183U986-F1
#
_cell.length_a   1.000
_cell.length_b   1.000
_cell.length_c   1.000
_cell.angle_alpha   90.00
_cell.angle_beta   90.00
_cell.angle_gamma   90.00
#
_symmetry.space_group_name_H-M   'P 1'
#
loop_
_entity.id
_entity.type
_entity.pdbx_description
1 polymer ?
#
loop_
_entity_poly.entity_id
_entity_poly.type
_entity_poly.pdbx_seq_one_letter_code
_entity_poly.pdbx_strand_id
1 'polypeptide(L)'
;LYEKCLMLVQEEGDVHREAEICSKLAAAHWKLFHSREAIAYYEHSLAVYQQLANLRAMMCIYSDTAKIHQSRNALQECHSCLR
;
A
#
# COMPACT_ATOMS: atom_id res chain seq x y z
N LEU A 1 2.44 -15.50 2.27
CA LEU A 1 3.73 -15.56 1.54
C LEU A 1 4.51 -14.26 1.73
N TYR A 2 3.94 -13.12 1.33
CA TYR A 2 4.64 -11.83 1.45
C TYR A 2 4.99 -11.42 2.89
N GLU A 3 4.17 -11.71 3.90
CA GLU A 3 4.52 -11.43 5.31
C GLU A 3 5.77 -12.18 5.79
N LYS A 4 5.97 -13.41 5.32
CA LYS A 4 7.19 -14.18 5.62
C LYS A 4 8.41 -13.57 4.90
N CYS A 5 8.24 -13.11 3.67
CA CYS A 5 9.29 -12.40 2.95
C CYS A 5 9.64 -11.07 3.65
N LEU A 6 8.65 -10.37 4.20
CA LEU A 6 8.86 -9.11 4.92
C LEU A 6 9.75 -9.32 6.14
N MET A 7 9.44 -10.34 6.95
CA MET A 7 10.24 -10.69 8.13
C MET A 7 11.70 -10.98 7.77
N LEU A 8 11.93 -11.81 6.74
CA LEU A 8 13.28 -12.15 6.28
C LEU A 8 14.06 -10.93 5.79
N VAL A 9 13.42 -10.06 5.02
CA VAL A 9 14.07 -8.88 4.45
C VAL A 9 14.39 -7.83 5.51
N GLN A 10 13.56 -7.72 6.56
CA GLN A 10 13.85 -6.90 7.74
C GLN A 10 15.05 -7.44 8.53
N GLU A 11 15.19 -8.77 8.65
CA GLU A 11 16.36 -9.41 9.27
C GLU A 11 17.64 -9.19 8.44
N GLU A 12 17.55 -9.23 7.11
CA GLU A 12 18.68 -8.97 6.20
C GLU A 12 19.03 -7.47 6.06
N GLY A 13 18.12 -6.57 6.46
CA GLY A 13 18.30 -5.13 6.32
C GLY A 13 18.20 -4.61 4.88
N ASP A 14 17.61 -5.37 3.95
CA ASP A 14 17.41 -4.93 2.56
C ASP A 14 16.15 -4.06 2.45
N VAL A 15 16.32 -2.78 2.78
CA VAL A 15 15.25 -1.78 2.76
C VAL A 15 14.59 -1.65 1.38
N HIS A 16 15.31 -1.87 0.28
CA HIS A 16 14.70 -1.78 -1.05
C HIS A 16 13.72 -2.93 -1.29
N ARG A 17 14.11 -4.16 -0.94
CA ARG A 17 13.20 -5.31 -1.01
C ARG A 17 12.03 -5.17 -0.02
N GLU A 18 12.26 -4.57 1.14
CA GLU A 18 11.21 -4.35 2.14
C GLU A 18 10.10 -3.49 1.53
N ALA A 19 10.49 -2.38 0.91
CA ALA A 19 9.56 -1.48 0.23
C ALA A 19 8.77 -2.20 -0.87
N GLU A 20 9.43 -3.05 -1.68
CA GLU A 20 8.77 -3.80 -2.75
C GLU A 20 7.75 -4.80 -2.21
N ILE A 21 8.10 -5.52 -1.14
CA ILE A 21 7.21 -6.50 -0.49
C ILE A 21 6.01 -5.79 0.14
N CYS A 22 6.22 -4.66 0.81
CA CYS A 22 5.15 -3.83 1.37
C CYS A 22 4.19 -3.35 0.27
N SER A 23 4.68 -2.88 -0.87
CA SER A 23 3.83 -2.52 -2.02
C SER A 23 3.00 -3.71 -2.54
N LYS A 24 3.57 -4.92 -2.58
CA LYS A 24 2.86 -6.14 -3.00
C LYS A 24 1.80 -6.58 -1.97
N LEU A 25 2.10 -6.48 -0.68
CA LEU A 25 1.14 -6.70 0.41
C LEU A 25 -0.04 -5.73 0.30
N ALA A 26 0.26 -4.44 0.11
CA ALA A 26 -0.75 -3.42 -0.04
C ALA A 26 -1.71 -3.72 -1.18
N ALA A 27 -1.18 -4.05 -2.36
CA ALA A 27 -1.99 -4.44 -3.51
C ALA A 27 -2.82 -5.70 -3.27
N ALA A 28 -2.29 -6.69 -2.54
CA ALA A 28 -3.02 -7.91 -2.18
C ALA A 28 -4.17 -7.61 -1.21
N HIS A 29 -3.93 -6.83 -0.15
CA HIS A 29 -4.95 -6.39 0.79
C HIS A 29 -6.04 -5.57 0.09
N TRP A 30 -5.67 -4.71 -0.85
CA TRP A 30 -6.64 -3.95 -1.62
C TRP A 30 -7.59 -4.84 -2.43
N LYS A 31 -7.05 -5.86 -3.11
CA LYS A 31 -7.86 -6.85 -3.84
C LYS A 31 -8.79 -7.67 -2.94
N LEU A 32 -8.47 -7.78 -1.65
CA LEU A 32 -9.29 -8.45 -0.64
C LEU A 32 -10.25 -7.49 0.08
N PHE A 33 -10.41 -6.26 -0.40
CA PHE A 33 -11.23 -5.20 0.22
C PHE A 33 -10.77 -4.77 1.63
N HIS A 34 -9.56 -5.16 2.03
CA HIS A 34 -8.90 -4.72 3.27
C HIS A 34 -8.20 -3.38 3.06
N SER A 35 -9.00 -2.33 2.85
CA SER A 35 -8.52 -1.00 2.45
C SER A 35 -7.60 -0.34 3.49
N ARG A 36 -7.83 -0.58 4.78
CA ARG A 36 -7.02 -0.01 5.87
C ARG A 36 -5.63 -0.61 5.90
N GLU A 37 -5.54 -1.92 5.80
CA GLU A 37 -4.30 -2.68 5.74
C GLU A 37 -3.52 -2.33 4.48
N ALA A 38 -4.22 -2.20 3.34
CA ALA A 38 -3.60 -1.77 2.09
C ALA A 38 -2.91 -0.41 2.22
N ILE A 39 -3.58 0.58 2.82
CA ILE A 39 -3.01 1.91 3.05
C ILE A 39 -1.79 1.83 3.96
N ALA A 40 -1.87 1.10 5.07
CA ALA A 40 -0.75 0.97 6.01
C ALA A 40 0.52 0.40 5.34
N TYR A 41 0.37 -0.63 4.51
CA TYR A 41 1.50 -1.20 3.77
C TYR A 41 2.02 -0.26 2.66
N TYR A 42 1.15 0.49 1.99
CA TYR A 42 1.58 1.51 1.02
C TYR A 42 2.34 2.66 1.70
N GLU A 43 1.90 3.11 2.88
CA GLU A 43 2.59 4.15 3.65
C GLU A 43 3.99 3.72 4.09
N HIS A 44 4.13 2.47 4.55
CA HIS A 44 5.43 1.89 4.86
C HIS A 44 6.34 1.91 3.62
N SER A 45 5.87 1.35 2.50
CA SER A 45 6.63 1.31 1.25
C SER A 45 7.05 2.72 0.78
N LEU A 46 6.16 3.70 0.92
CA LEU A 46 6.40 5.08 0.56
C LEU A 46 7.51 5.72 1.40
N ALA A 47 7.52 5.48 2.72
CA ALA A 47 8.54 6.02 3.62
C ALA A 47 9.94 5.57 3.21
N VAL A 48 10.09 4.31 2.80
CA VAL A 48 11.37 3.78 2.33
C VAL A 48 11.74 4.34 0.96
N TYR A 49 10.80 4.37 0.00
CA TYR A 49 11.10 4.93 -1.32
C TYR A 49 11.39 6.44 -1.31
N GLN A 50 10.88 7.17 -0.31
CA GLN A 50 11.29 8.57 -0.05
C GLN A 50 12.77 8.65 0.36
N GLN A 51 13.23 7.80 1.27
CA GLN A 51 14.64 7.75 1.67
C GLN A 51 15.56 7.37 0.50
N LEU A 52 15.08 6.49 -0.38
CA LEU A 52 15.80 6.05 -1.58
C LEU A 52 15.68 7.02 -2.77
N ALA A 53 14.93 8.12 -2.63
CA ALA A 53 14.60 9.06 -3.71
C ALA A 53 14.03 8.38 -4.98
N ASN A 54 13.31 7.27 -4.82
CA ASN A 54 12.74 6.51 -5.94
C ASN A 54 11.37 7.09 -6.35
N LEU A 55 11.42 8.16 -7.14
CA LEU A 55 10.23 8.89 -7.61
C LEU A 55 9.23 8.00 -8.36
N ARG A 56 9.73 7.05 -9.16
CA ARG A 56 8.87 6.16 -9.95
C ARG A 56 8.01 5.28 -9.05
N ALA A 57 8.62 4.68 -8.02
CA ALA A 57 7.90 3.85 -7.08
C ALA A 57 6.89 4.67 -6.26
N MET A 58 7.27 5.86 -5.82
CA MET A 58 6.37 6.79 -5.12
C MET A 58 5.14 7.13 -5.96
N MET A 59 5.31 7.44 -7.25
CA MET A 59 4.19 7.73 -8.16
C MET A 59 3.22 6.55 -8.29
N CYS A 60 3.73 5.32 -8.38
CA CYS A 60 2.88 4.13 -8.40
C CYS A 60 2.04 4.02 -7.12
N ILE A 61 2.68 4.20 -5.96
CA ILE A 61 2.00 4.15 -4.66
C ILE A 61 0.92 5.24 -4.57
N TYR A 62 1.21 6.48 -4.98
CA TYR A 62 0.21 7.55 -5.00
C TYR A 62 -0.97 7.23 -5.92
N SER A 63 -0.71 6.64 -7.09
CA SER A 63 -1.79 6.23 -8.00
C SER A 63 -2.69 5.17 -7.37
N ASP A 64 -2.12 4.20 -6.67
CA ASP A 64 -2.88 3.12 -6.06
C ASP A 64 -3.66 3.57 -4.81
N THR A 65 -3.06 4.40 -3.95
CA THR A 65 -3.79 4.97 -2.80
C THR A 65 -4.91 5.89 -3.26
N ALA A 66 -4.74 6.65 -4.34
CA ALA A 66 -5.81 7.48 -4.92
C ALA A 66 -7.03 6.63 -5.35
N LYS A 67 -6.82 5.45 -5.95
CA LYS A 67 -7.91 4.53 -6.31
C LYS A 67 -8.66 4.03 -5.07
N ILE A 68 -7.93 3.72 -3.99
CA ILE A 68 -8.53 3.30 -2.73
C ILE A 68 -9.40 4.43 -2.16
N HIS A 69 -8.91 5.67 -2.11
CA HIS A 69 -9.68 6.80 -1.61
C HIS A 69 -10.92 7.10 -2.46
N GLN A 70 -10.82 7.03 -3.79
CA GLN A 70 -11.98 7.21 -4.67
C GLN A 70 -13.06 6.17 -4.41
N SER A 71 -12.68 4.89 -4.29
CA SER A 71 -13.63 3.82 -4.00
C SER A 71 -14.34 4.00 -2.65
N ARG A 72 -13.60 4.49 -1.64
CA ARG A 72 -14.15 4.77 -0.31
C ARG A 72 -15.15 5.91 -0.34
N ASN A 73 -14.84 6.98 -1.08
CA ASN A 73 -15.76 8.11 -1.23
C ASN A 73 -17.05 7.69 -1.96
N ALA A 74 -16.92 6.92 -3.05
CA ALA A 74 -18.09 6.41 -3.78
C ALA A 74 -19.00 5.52 -2.91
N LEU A 75 -18.40 4.69 -2.05
CA LEU A 75 -19.16 3.87 -1.09
C LEU A 75 -19.89 4.74 -0.06
N GLN A 76 -19.25 5.80 0.45
CA GLN A 76 -19.87 6.75 1.38
C GLN A 76 -21.04 7.51 0.74
N GLU A 77 -20.88 7.98 -0.49
CA GLU A 77 -21.96 8.62 -1.26
C GLU A 77 -23.15 7.67 -1.44
N CYS A 78 -22.89 6.43 -1.84
CA CYS A 78 -23.93 5.42 -2.01
C CYS A 78 -24.71 5.17 -0.70
N HIS A 79 -24.02 5.02 0.43
CA HIS A 79 -24.66 4.87 1.73
C HIS A 79 -25.48 6.10 2.14
N SER A 80 -25.04 7.30 1.78
CA SER A 80 -25.77 8.54 2.09
C SER A 80 -27.08 8.66 1.31
N CYS A 81 -27.13 8.15 0.07
CA CYS A 81 -28.35 8.11 -0.76
C CYS A 81 -29.36 7.04 -0.31
N LEU A 82 -28.96 6.08 0.52
CA LEU A 82 -29.81 5.00 1.05
C LEU A 82 -30.45 5.34 2.41
N ARG A 83 -30.21 6.55 2.94
CA ARG A 83 -30.81 7.07 4.18
C ARG A 83 -31.89 8.10 3.86
#